data_AF-A0A925DS08-F1
#
_entry.id   AF-A0A925DS08-F1
#
_cell.length_a   1.000
_cell.length_b   1.000
_cell.length_c   1.000
_cell.angle_alpha   90.00
_cell.angle_beta   90.00
_cell.angle_gamma   90.00
#
_symmetry.space_group_name_H-M   'P 1'
#
loop_
_entity.id
_entity.type
_entity.pdbx_description
1 polymer ?
#
loop_
_entity_poly.entity_id
_entity_poly.type
_entity_poly.pdbx_seq_one_letter_code
_entity_poly.pdbx_strand_id
1 'polypeptide(L)'
;MEELKKTSAANAYSTYIELKKKYFELPAFYIDASDYFIKLKNKKIAIRVLSNIAEIDLENRQLLRILAHRLQEMNENKMAISVFEKVLKIGEEEPQSYRDLGLAYAQNKEYQKAVDLLCKVVNRNWDGRFPQIEAFTACEINHIVATCGKKLLLDSLDKNLIMAMPVDVRVVINWDADNCDMDLWVTDPQQEKCFYSYPLTNSGGKISSDFTGGYGPEVFMIKKATRGTYKVQVNYYGSSNQGLYGPTTVQAEIYTNWGKFNQTKKVITLRLDGTSEVVDLGTLAFAK
;
A
#
# COMPACT_ATOMS: atom_id res chain seq x y z
N MET A 1 16.26 -17.33 10.26
CA MET A 1 15.99 -17.48 8.81
C MET A 1 17.01 -18.33 8.07
N GLU A 2 18.31 -18.21 8.33
CA GLU A 2 19.33 -19.04 7.66
C GLU A 2 19.10 -20.55 7.79
N GLU A 3 18.66 -21.00 8.96
CA GLU A 3 18.32 -22.41 9.20
C GLU A 3 17.13 -22.90 8.36
N LEU A 4 16.07 -22.08 8.25
CA LEU A 4 14.91 -22.39 7.40
C LEU A 4 15.29 -22.48 5.92
N LYS A 5 16.13 -21.54 5.45
CA LYS A 5 16.60 -21.50 4.05
C LYS A 5 17.48 -22.69 3.68
N LYS A 6 18.24 -23.25 4.64
CA LYS A 6 19.13 -24.41 4.44
C LYS A 6 18.40 -25.76 4.54
N THR A 7 17.14 -25.77 4.96
CA THR A 7 16.35 -26.99 5.13
C THR A 7 15.71 -27.40 3.79
N SER A 8 15.54 -28.70 3.57
CA SER A 8 14.78 -29.21 2.42
C SER A 8 13.31 -28.81 2.49
N ALA A 9 12.64 -28.68 1.34
CA ALA A 9 11.23 -28.28 1.30
C ALA A 9 10.30 -29.21 2.10
N ALA A 10 10.64 -30.50 2.22
CA ALA A 10 9.88 -31.47 3.00
C ALA A 10 9.91 -31.20 4.52
N ASN A 11 11.04 -30.71 5.03
CA ASN A 11 11.25 -30.45 6.46
C ASN A 11 11.07 -28.97 6.83
N ALA A 12 10.80 -28.11 5.84
CA ALA A 12 10.65 -26.67 6.03
C ALA A 12 9.60 -26.31 7.09
N TYR A 13 8.45 -27.00 7.09
CA TYR A 13 7.38 -26.70 8.05
C TYR A 13 7.73 -27.13 9.48
N SER A 14 8.36 -28.29 9.68
CA SER A 14 8.82 -28.71 11.01
C SER A 14 9.89 -27.76 11.56
N THR A 15 10.84 -27.34 10.71
CA THR A 15 11.85 -26.34 11.10
C THR A 15 11.21 -25.00 11.46
N TYR A 16 10.19 -24.57 10.72
CA TYR A 16 9.42 -23.38 11.07
C TYR A 16 8.78 -23.49 12.47
N ILE A 17 8.18 -24.64 12.82
CA ILE A 17 7.56 -24.84 14.13
C ILE A 17 8.59 -24.73 15.26
N GLU A 18 9.79 -25.28 15.09
CA GLU A 18 10.87 -25.13 16.08
C GLU A 18 11.35 -23.69 16.20
N LEU A 19 11.52 -23.00 15.07
CA LEU A 19 11.90 -21.58 15.06
C LEU A 19 10.81 -20.69 15.68
N LYS A 20 9.52 -21.02 15.49
CA LYS A 20 8.40 -20.27 16.09
C LYS A 20 8.55 -20.21 17.61
N LYS A 21 8.97 -21.29 18.27
CA LYS A 21 9.17 -21.30 19.74
C LYS A 21 10.16 -20.24 20.22
N LYS A 22 11.16 -19.90 19.40
CA LYS A 22 12.23 -18.94 19.74
C LYS A 22 11.90 -17.51 19.32
N TYR A 23 11.14 -17.34 18.23
CA TYR A 23 10.92 -16.05 17.59
C TYR A 23 9.44 -15.64 17.58
N PHE A 24 8.62 -16.18 18.50
CA PHE A 24 7.16 -16.05 18.43
C PHE A 24 6.66 -14.61 18.53
N GLU A 25 7.43 -13.72 19.17
CA GLU A 25 7.07 -12.30 19.35
C GLU A 25 7.49 -11.42 18.17
N LEU A 26 8.28 -11.92 17.22
CA LEU A 26 8.86 -11.11 16.16
C LEU A 26 8.00 -11.17 14.88
N PRO A 27 7.31 -10.07 14.49
CA PRO A 27 6.49 -10.05 13.26
C PRO A 27 7.32 -10.36 12.00
N ALA A 28 8.52 -9.79 11.92
CA ALA A 28 9.44 -9.98 10.80
C ALA A 28 9.78 -11.47 10.56
N PHE A 29 9.83 -12.30 11.61
CA PHE A 29 10.07 -13.73 11.47
C PHE A 29 8.94 -14.42 10.68
N TYR A 30 7.68 -14.09 10.97
CA TYR A 30 6.52 -14.67 10.27
C TYR A 30 6.44 -14.19 8.82
N ILE A 31 6.77 -12.92 8.56
CA ILE A 31 6.84 -12.38 7.19
C ILE A 31 7.91 -13.14 6.39
N ASP A 32 9.13 -13.25 6.92
CA ASP A 32 10.24 -13.92 6.24
C ASP A 32 9.98 -15.42 6.02
N ALA A 33 9.38 -16.09 7.00
CA ALA A 33 8.99 -17.49 6.88
C ALA A 33 7.88 -17.67 5.85
N SER A 34 6.86 -16.80 5.84
CA SER A 34 5.81 -16.79 4.82
C SER A 34 6.39 -16.62 3.42
N ASP A 35 7.29 -15.67 3.23
CA ASP A 35 7.95 -15.40 1.94
C ASP A 35 8.77 -16.59 1.44
N TYR A 36 9.42 -17.30 2.36
CA TYR A 36 10.09 -18.55 2.04
C TYR A 36 9.10 -19.61 1.53
N PHE A 37 7.95 -19.78 2.17
CA PHE A 37 6.92 -20.72 1.69
C PHE A 37 6.27 -20.28 0.37
N ILE A 38 6.16 -18.98 0.10
CA ILE A 38 5.76 -18.46 -1.22
C ILE A 38 6.79 -18.84 -2.28
N LYS A 39 8.10 -18.70 -2.01
CA LYS A 39 9.17 -19.13 -2.93
C LYS A 39 9.12 -20.63 -3.22
N LEU A 40 8.73 -21.44 -2.23
CA LEU A 40 8.46 -22.86 -2.38
C LEU A 40 7.13 -23.18 -3.09
N LYS A 41 6.39 -22.17 -3.56
CA LYS A 41 5.05 -22.28 -4.18
C LYS A 41 4.00 -22.92 -3.27
N ASN A 42 4.21 -22.89 -1.94
CA ASN A 42 3.26 -23.41 -0.96
C ASN A 42 2.47 -22.29 -0.30
N LYS A 43 1.54 -21.70 -1.07
CA LYS A 43 0.72 -20.57 -0.65
C LYS A 43 -0.09 -20.85 0.62
N LYS A 44 -0.64 -22.07 0.75
CA LYS A 44 -1.44 -22.46 1.91
C LYS A 44 -0.63 -22.40 3.22
N ILE A 45 0.61 -22.90 3.20
CA ILE A 45 1.48 -22.81 4.38
C ILE A 45 1.93 -21.37 4.60
N ALA A 46 2.26 -20.62 3.54
CA ALA A 46 2.63 -19.22 3.67
C ALA A 46 1.55 -18.39 4.40
N ILE A 47 0.28 -18.53 3.98
CA ILE A 47 -0.85 -17.87 4.64
C ILE A 47 -0.98 -18.31 6.09
N ARG A 48 -0.82 -19.60 6.39
CA ARG A 48 -0.88 -20.12 7.76
C ARG A 48 0.18 -19.48 8.64
N VAL A 49 1.42 -19.45 8.17
CA VAL A 49 2.56 -18.85 8.87
C VAL A 49 2.35 -17.36 9.08
N LEU A 50 1.93 -16.65 8.03
CA LEU A 50 1.66 -15.21 8.08
C LEU A 50 0.55 -14.87 9.07
N SER A 51 -0.51 -15.68 9.14
CA SER A 51 -1.65 -15.44 10.04
C SER A 51 -1.28 -15.45 11.53
N ASN A 52 -0.14 -16.04 11.90
CA ASN A 52 0.35 -16.00 13.27
C ASN A 52 0.77 -14.58 13.72
N ILE A 53 0.94 -13.62 12.80
CA ILE A 53 1.12 -12.20 13.15
C ILE A 53 -0.05 -11.70 14.01
N ALA A 54 -1.27 -12.13 13.72
CA ALA A 54 -2.45 -11.77 14.51
C ALA A 54 -2.45 -12.40 15.92
N GLU A 55 -1.61 -13.41 16.18
CA GLU A 55 -1.49 -14.02 17.52
C GLU A 55 -0.49 -13.28 18.42
N ILE A 56 0.38 -12.43 17.86
CA ILE A 56 1.40 -11.70 18.63
C ILE A 56 0.71 -10.69 19.55
N ASP A 57 -0.15 -9.87 18.97
CA ASP A 57 -1.00 -8.91 19.68
C ASP A 57 -2.30 -8.73 18.88
N LEU A 58 -3.40 -9.21 19.48
CA LEU A 58 -4.71 -9.33 18.83
C LEU A 58 -5.35 -7.97 18.52
N GLU A 59 -4.96 -6.91 19.22
CA GLU A 59 -5.50 -5.56 19.06
C GLU A 59 -4.47 -4.59 18.46
N ASN A 60 -3.31 -5.10 18.04
CA ASN A 60 -2.32 -4.27 17.36
C ASN A 60 -2.74 -3.96 15.93
N ARG A 61 -3.36 -2.79 15.75
CA ARG A 61 -3.82 -2.26 14.47
C ARG A 61 -2.74 -2.32 13.39
N GLN A 62 -1.50 -1.97 13.72
CA GLN A 62 -0.38 -1.94 12.79
C GLN A 62 -0.04 -3.35 12.28
N LEU A 63 0.10 -4.33 13.17
CA LEU A 63 0.37 -5.72 12.80
C LEU A 63 -0.77 -6.33 11.96
N LEU A 64 -2.02 -6.01 12.30
CA LEU A 64 -3.18 -6.44 11.52
C LEU A 64 -3.19 -5.81 10.12
N ARG A 65 -2.83 -4.53 9.98
CA ARG A 65 -2.71 -3.84 8.68
C ARG A 65 -1.61 -4.50 7.81
N ILE A 66 -0.45 -4.83 8.40
CA ILE A 66 0.61 -5.60 7.72
C ILE A 66 0.05 -6.92 7.20
N LEU A 67 -0.58 -7.71 8.07
CA LEU A 67 -1.17 -9.00 7.70
C LEU A 67 -2.16 -8.84 6.54
N ALA A 68 -3.05 -7.85 6.61
CA ALA A 68 -4.07 -7.61 5.60
C ALA A 68 -3.48 -7.25 4.23
N HIS A 69 -2.49 -6.35 4.16
CA HIS A 69 -1.83 -6.00 2.89
C HIS A 69 -1.07 -7.20 2.30
N ARG A 70 -0.36 -7.98 3.12
CA ARG A 70 0.32 -9.20 2.66
C ARG A 70 -0.68 -10.23 2.12
N LEU A 71 -1.88 -10.35 2.72
CA LEU A 71 -2.96 -11.17 2.18
C LEU A 71 -3.48 -10.64 0.82
N GLN A 72 -3.62 -9.32 0.64
CA GLN A 72 -4.00 -8.73 -0.64
C GLN A 72 -2.97 -8.99 -1.74
N GLU A 73 -1.68 -8.91 -1.44
CA GLU A 73 -0.60 -9.25 -2.39
C GLU A 73 -0.68 -10.71 -2.85
N MET A 74 -1.08 -11.59 -1.94
CA MET A 74 -1.37 -12.99 -2.25
C MET A 74 -2.71 -13.19 -2.97
N ASN A 75 -3.49 -12.13 -3.25
CA ASN A 75 -4.85 -12.17 -3.79
C ASN A 75 -5.86 -12.90 -2.87
N GLU A 76 -5.59 -12.98 -1.57
CA GLU A 76 -6.51 -13.53 -0.57
C GLU A 76 -7.46 -12.44 -0.04
N ASN A 77 -8.18 -11.80 -0.97
CA ASN A 77 -8.94 -10.57 -0.71
C ASN A 77 -10.00 -10.73 0.39
N LYS A 78 -10.67 -11.88 0.47
CA LYS A 78 -11.69 -12.13 1.51
C LYS A 78 -11.08 -12.19 2.90
N MET A 79 -9.90 -12.81 3.04
CA MET A 79 -9.18 -12.84 4.32
C MET A 79 -8.68 -11.44 4.67
N ALA A 80 -8.12 -10.72 3.70
CA ALA A 80 -7.68 -9.34 3.90
C ALA A 80 -8.83 -8.43 4.37
N ILE A 81 -10.01 -8.51 3.74
CA ILE A 81 -11.22 -7.78 4.16
C ILE A 81 -11.55 -8.08 5.63
N SER A 82 -11.58 -9.34 6.03
CA SER A 82 -11.89 -9.71 7.42
C SER A 82 -10.88 -9.14 8.43
N VAL A 83 -9.61 -9.02 8.05
CA VAL A 83 -8.58 -8.40 8.88
C VAL A 83 -8.74 -6.87 8.89
N PHE A 84 -9.01 -6.23 7.75
CA PHE A 84 -9.26 -4.80 7.67
C PHE A 84 -10.54 -4.36 8.40
N GLU A 85 -11.57 -5.20 8.46
CA GLU A 85 -12.76 -4.96 9.29
C GLU A 85 -12.38 -4.86 10.78
N LYS A 86 -11.42 -5.68 11.25
CA LYS A 86 -10.88 -5.58 12.61
C LYS A 86 -10.02 -4.32 12.79
N VAL A 87 -9.14 -4.01 11.82
CA VAL A 87 -8.34 -2.78 11.82
C VAL A 87 -9.24 -1.55 11.97
N LEU A 88 -10.32 -1.51 11.18
CA LEU A 88 -11.31 -0.43 11.25
C LEU A 88 -11.98 -0.35 12.62
N LYS A 89 -12.41 -1.47 13.21
CA LYS A 89 -13.00 -1.48 14.54
C LYS A 89 -12.06 -0.94 15.63
N ILE A 90 -10.75 -1.14 15.47
CA ILE A 90 -9.74 -0.66 16.43
C ILE A 90 -9.34 0.80 16.15
N GLY A 91 -9.44 1.25 14.90
CA GLY A 91 -8.95 2.57 14.43
C GLY A 91 -9.99 3.36 13.66
N GLU A 92 -11.19 3.55 14.23
CA GLU A 92 -12.30 4.28 13.62
C GLU A 92 -12.04 5.80 13.49
N GLU A 93 -11.02 6.30 14.18
CA GLU A 93 -10.52 7.67 14.14
C GLU A 93 -9.58 7.95 12.97
N GLU A 94 -9.07 6.91 12.31
CA GLU A 94 -8.14 7.04 11.19
C GLU A 94 -8.86 6.95 9.85
N PRO A 95 -8.66 7.90 8.91
CA PRO A 95 -9.19 7.76 7.56
C PRO A 95 -8.62 6.54 6.84
N GLN A 96 -7.36 6.18 7.15
CA GLN A 96 -6.66 5.07 6.53
C GLN A 96 -7.38 3.74 6.74
N SER A 97 -7.96 3.50 7.92
CA SER A 97 -8.71 2.27 8.21
C SER A 97 -9.93 2.09 7.30
N TYR A 98 -10.62 3.18 6.95
CA TYR A 98 -11.74 3.15 6.01
C TYR A 98 -11.24 2.99 4.57
N ARG A 99 -10.16 3.70 4.22
CA ARG A 99 -9.56 3.66 2.89
C ARG A 99 -9.05 2.26 2.55
N ASP A 100 -8.26 1.64 3.43
CA ASP A 100 -7.70 0.30 3.23
C ASP A 100 -8.81 -0.74 3.00
N LEU A 101 -9.85 -0.72 3.86
CA LEU A 101 -10.99 -1.62 3.73
C LEU A 101 -11.79 -1.35 2.43
N GLY A 102 -11.99 -0.08 2.09
CA GLY A 102 -12.66 0.32 0.85
C GLY A 102 -11.92 -0.18 -0.40
N LEU A 103 -10.60 -0.01 -0.45
CA LEU A 103 -9.76 -0.51 -1.53
C LEU A 103 -9.72 -2.05 -1.59
N ALA A 104 -9.75 -2.73 -0.43
CA ALA A 104 -9.85 -4.18 -0.36
C ALA A 104 -11.19 -4.70 -0.93
N TYR A 105 -12.31 -4.04 -0.61
CA TYR A 105 -13.61 -4.34 -1.24
C TYR A 105 -13.58 -4.09 -2.76
N ALA A 106 -12.94 -3.02 -3.22
CA ALA A 106 -12.81 -2.73 -4.65
C ALA A 106 -12.02 -3.84 -5.37
N GLN A 107 -10.91 -4.31 -4.78
CA GLN A 107 -10.13 -5.45 -5.30
C GLN A 107 -10.94 -6.75 -5.31
N ASN A 108 -11.85 -6.93 -4.33
CA ASN A 108 -12.79 -8.04 -4.28
C ASN A 108 -14.06 -7.86 -5.15
N LYS A 109 -14.13 -6.78 -5.94
CA LYS A 109 -15.26 -6.41 -6.83
C LYS A 109 -16.57 -6.09 -6.10
N GLU A 110 -16.50 -5.81 -4.80
CA GLU A 110 -17.62 -5.32 -3.98
C GLU A 110 -17.69 -3.78 -4.08
N TYR A 111 -17.86 -3.27 -5.30
CA TYR A 111 -17.67 -1.85 -5.61
C TYR A 111 -18.57 -0.89 -4.85
N GLN A 112 -19.82 -1.27 -4.54
CA GLN A 112 -20.71 -0.39 -3.76
C GLN A 112 -20.18 -0.22 -2.33
N LYS A 113 -19.83 -1.32 -1.65
CA LYS A 113 -19.23 -1.26 -0.31
C LYS A 113 -17.93 -0.46 -0.30
N ALA A 114 -17.13 -0.58 -1.37
CA ALA A 114 -15.92 0.20 -1.54
C ALA A 114 -16.23 1.70 -1.57
N VAL A 115 -17.11 2.16 -2.47
CA VAL A 115 -17.42 3.60 -2.56
C VAL A 115 -18.15 4.12 -1.33
N ASP A 116 -18.98 3.31 -0.66
CA ASP A 116 -19.66 3.71 0.57
C ASP A 116 -18.65 4.06 1.69
N LEU A 117 -17.60 3.24 1.86
CA LEU A 117 -16.54 3.52 2.83
C LEU A 117 -15.65 4.69 2.43
N LEU A 118 -15.27 4.77 1.15
CA LEU A 118 -14.44 5.87 0.65
C LEU A 118 -15.19 7.21 0.73
N CYS A 119 -16.50 7.24 0.53
CA CYS A 119 -17.31 8.44 0.73
C CYS A 119 -17.30 8.91 2.20
N LYS A 120 -17.23 8.00 3.17
CA LYS A 120 -17.06 8.39 4.59
C LYS A 120 -15.74 9.12 4.83
N VAL A 121 -14.67 8.73 4.13
CA VAL A 121 -13.38 9.42 4.20
C VAL A 121 -13.50 10.83 3.62
N VAL A 122 -14.12 10.99 2.46
CA VAL A 122 -14.26 12.30 1.82
C VAL A 122 -15.16 13.26 2.60
N ASN A 123 -16.22 12.75 3.23
CA ASN A 123 -17.24 13.58 3.87
C ASN A 123 -16.97 13.92 5.33
N ARG A 124 -16.01 13.26 5.97
CA ARG A 124 -15.70 13.45 7.40
C ARG A 124 -14.52 14.42 7.55
N ASN A 125 -14.61 15.28 8.57
CA ASN A 125 -13.45 16.06 9.02
C ASN A 125 -12.52 15.15 9.83
N TRP A 126 -11.29 15.02 9.36
CA TRP A 126 -10.24 14.25 10.03
C TRP A 126 -9.31 15.18 10.83
N ASP A 127 -8.55 14.59 11.74
CA ASP A 127 -7.50 15.31 12.44
C ASP A 127 -6.49 15.90 11.44
N GLY A 128 -5.92 17.06 11.76
CA GLY A 128 -4.98 17.78 10.89
C GLY A 128 -3.71 16.98 10.52
N ARG A 129 -3.41 15.89 11.26
CA ARG A 129 -2.35 14.93 10.89
C ARG A 129 -2.61 14.15 9.59
N PHE A 130 -3.83 14.20 9.04
CA PHE A 130 -4.21 13.53 7.80
C PHE A 130 -4.58 14.52 6.68
N PRO A 131 -3.65 15.41 6.26
CA PRO A 131 -3.97 16.45 5.29
C PRO A 131 -4.35 15.84 3.93
N GLN A 132 -5.35 16.40 3.24
CA GLN A 132 -5.70 16.06 1.85
C GLN A 132 -6.14 14.61 1.59
N ILE A 133 -6.36 13.79 2.62
CA ILE A 133 -6.77 12.38 2.46
C ILE A 133 -8.08 12.25 1.66
N GLU A 134 -8.97 13.24 1.79
CA GLU A 134 -10.19 13.39 1.01
C GLU A 134 -9.93 13.52 -0.49
N ALA A 135 -8.87 14.23 -0.90
CA ALA A 135 -8.54 14.43 -2.32
C ALA A 135 -8.03 13.14 -2.97
N PHE A 136 -7.18 12.37 -2.28
CA PHE A 136 -6.72 11.08 -2.76
C PHE A 136 -7.85 10.07 -2.84
N THR A 137 -8.70 10.06 -1.81
CA THR A 137 -9.84 9.15 -1.75
C THR A 137 -10.90 9.49 -2.81
N ALA A 138 -11.14 10.78 -3.09
CA ALA A 138 -12.00 11.19 -4.19
C ALA A 138 -11.46 10.71 -5.55
N CYS A 139 -10.14 10.77 -5.78
CA CYS A 139 -9.54 10.19 -6.99
C CYS A 139 -9.80 8.68 -7.09
N GLU A 140 -9.75 7.95 -5.97
CA GLU A 140 -9.99 6.51 -5.93
C GLU A 140 -11.46 6.14 -6.18
N ILE A 141 -12.41 6.89 -5.61
CA ILE A 141 -13.84 6.75 -5.91
C ILE A 141 -14.05 6.92 -7.41
N ASN A 142 -13.54 8.00 -8.00
CA ASN A 142 -13.71 8.28 -9.42
C ASN A 142 -13.11 7.19 -10.32
N HIS A 143 -12.01 6.58 -9.91
CA HIS A 143 -11.43 5.44 -10.60
C HIS A 143 -12.32 4.20 -10.57
N ILE A 144 -12.86 3.86 -9.40
CA ILE A 144 -13.79 2.74 -9.26
C ILE A 144 -15.02 2.99 -10.13
N VAL A 145 -15.60 4.19 -10.08
CA VAL A 145 -16.76 4.58 -10.89
C VAL A 145 -16.46 4.46 -12.39
N ALA A 146 -15.30 4.93 -12.83
CA ALA A 146 -14.91 4.90 -14.24
C ALA A 146 -14.60 3.49 -14.77
N THR A 147 -14.18 2.55 -13.90
CA THR A 147 -13.64 1.25 -14.34
C THR A 147 -14.47 0.04 -13.95
N CYS A 148 -15.39 0.14 -12.99
CA CYS A 148 -16.13 -1.02 -12.47
C CYS A 148 -17.19 -1.58 -13.44
N GLY A 149 -17.58 -0.81 -14.46
CA GLY A 149 -18.61 -1.20 -15.42
C GLY A 149 -20.03 -1.33 -14.85
N LYS A 150 -20.27 -0.81 -13.64
CA LYS A 150 -21.56 -0.83 -12.95
C LYS A 150 -21.99 0.58 -12.58
N LYS A 151 -23.31 0.81 -12.53
CA LYS A 151 -23.86 2.03 -11.94
C LYS A 151 -23.76 1.92 -10.42
N LEU A 152 -23.09 2.87 -9.78
CA LEU A 152 -22.94 2.96 -8.34
C LEU A 152 -23.81 4.09 -7.79
N LEU A 153 -24.25 3.95 -6.55
CA LEU A 153 -24.94 5.00 -5.80
C LEU A 153 -23.90 5.90 -5.13
N LEU A 154 -23.97 7.21 -5.37
CA LEU A 154 -23.01 8.21 -4.89
C LEU A 154 -23.72 9.43 -4.29
N ASP A 155 -24.97 9.27 -3.85
CA ASP A 155 -25.82 10.39 -3.40
C ASP A 155 -25.23 11.15 -2.21
N SER A 156 -24.35 10.50 -1.45
CA SER A 156 -23.63 11.11 -0.33
C SER A 156 -22.45 11.98 -0.74
N LEU A 157 -22.00 11.95 -2.00
CA LEU A 157 -20.82 12.69 -2.46
C LEU A 157 -21.25 13.96 -3.21
N ASP A 158 -20.54 15.08 -2.99
CA ASP A 158 -20.74 16.27 -3.82
C ASP A 158 -20.53 15.92 -5.30
N LYS A 159 -21.50 16.25 -6.15
CA LYS A 159 -21.48 16.01 -7.59
C LYS A 159 -20.27 16.67 -8.26
N ASN A 160 -19.77 17.77 -7.72
CA ASN A 160 -18.57 18.44 -8.22
C ASN A 160 -17.30 17.60 -8.06
N LEU A 161 -17.29 16.62 -7.14
CA LEU A 161 -16.19 15.69 -6.92
C LEU A 161 -16.29 14.45 -7.82
N ILE A 162 -17.37 14.27 -8.59
CA ILE A 162 -17.58 13.12 -9.47
C ILE A 162 -17.09 13.48 -10.87
N MET A 163 -15.83 13.18 -11.16
CA MET A 163 -15.20 13.42 -12.44
C MET A 163 -14.12 12.37 -12.73
N ALA A 164 -14.15 11.78 -13.94
CA ALA A 164 -13.07 10.92 -14.38
C ALA A 164 -11.77 11.72 -14.56
N MET A 165 -10.69 11.30 -13.90
CA MET A 165 -9.39 11.98 -13.92
C MET A 165 -8.27 11.12 -14.53
N PRO A 166 -8.43 10.51 -15.73
CA PRO A 166 -7.45 9.57 -16.23
C PRO A 166 -6.08 10.22 -16.44
N VAL A 167 -5.03 9.49 -16.07
CA VAL A 167 -3.62 9.92 -16.21
C VAL A 167 -2.79 8.85 -16.91
N ASP A 168 -1.71 9.27 -17.57
CA ASP A 168 -0.82 8.36 -18.30
C ASP A 168 0.07 7.56 -17.33
N VAL A 169 0.56 8.18 -16.25
CA VAL A 169 1.30 7.51 -15.16
C VAL A 169 0.78 7.99 -13.81
N ARG A 170 0.59 7.05 -12.87
CA ARG A 170 0.33 7.32 -11.45
C ARG A 170 1.20 6.39 -10.61
N VAL A 171 1.85 6.93 -9.58
CA VAL A 171 2.59 6.15 -8.59
C VAL A 171 2.01 6.47 -7.22
N VAL A 172 1.72 5.45 -6.43
CA VAL A 172 1.23 5.57 -5.06
C VAL A 172 2.15 4.76 -4.17
N ILE A 173 2.71 5.35 -3.12
CA ILE A 173 3.35 4.58 -2.06
C ILE A 173 2.46 4.58 -0.82
N ASN A 174 2.34 3.41 -0.18
CA ASN A 174 1.76 3.24 1.14
C ASN A 174 2.80 2.52 2.01
N TRP A 175 2.71 2.67 3.33
CA TRP A 175 3.58 1.96 4.26
C TRP A 175 2.84 1.52 5.51
N ASP A 176 3.44 0.57 6.20
CA ASP A 176 2.80 -0.14 7.31
C ASP A 176 3.13 0.41 8.71
N ALA A 177 3.97 1.45 8.81
CA ALA A 177 4.31 2.10 10.09
C ALA A 177 3.62 3.46 10.28
N ASP A 178 3.06 3.69 11.47
CA ASP A 178 2.62 5.05 11.85
C ASP A 178 3.83 5.94 12.15
N ASN A 179 3.65 7.26 12.05
CA ASN A 179 4.69 8.26 12.33
C ASN A 179 6.02 7.97 11.63
N CYS A 180 5.91 7.63 10.35
CA CYS A 180 7.04 7.29 9.50
C CYS A 180 7.10 8.33 8.38
N ASP A 181 8.27 8.95 8.22
CA ASP A 181 8.50 9.97 7.21
C ASP A 181 9.14 9.33 5.96
N MET A 182 8.35 9.25 4.89
CA MET A 182 8.73 8.67 3.61
C MET A 182 8.35 9.60 2.46
N ASP A 183 9.35 10.04 1.71
CA ASP A 183 9.09 10.77 0.47
C ASP A 183 9.15 9.85 -0.74
N LEU A 184 8.15 9.94 -1.60
CA LEU A 184 8.17 9.45 -2.96
C LEU A 184 9.00 10.40 -3.84
N TRP A 185 10.00 9.84 -4.51
CA TRP A 185 10.77 10.56 -5.52
C TRP A 185 10.53 9.93 -6.88
N VAL A 186 10.18 10.75 -7.85
CA VAL A 186 10.02 10.31 -9.25
C VAL A 186 10.89 11.15 -10.16
N THR A 187 11.87 10.53 -10.82
CA THR A 187 12.66 11.19 -11.87
C THR A 187 12.05 10.88 -13.23
N ASP A 188 11.74 11.92 -13.99
CA ASP A 188 11.14 11.81 -15.32
C ASP A 188 12.18 11.47 -16.42
N PRO A 189 11.75 11.18 -17.66
CA PRO A 189 12.67 10.89 -18.77
C PRO A 189 13.64 12.03 -19.12
N GLN A 190 13.32 13.27 -18.76
CA GLN A 190 14.16 14.45 -18.97
C GLN A 190 15.16 14.67 -17.81
N GLN A 191 15.25 13.71 -16.88
CA GLN A 191 16.11 13.75 -15.69
C GLN A 191 15.66 14.79 -14.64
N GLU A 192 14.42 15.26 -14.71
CA GLU A 192 13.86 16.14 -13.70
C GLU A 192 13.27 15.32 -12.56
N LYS A 193 13.72 15.58 -11.33
CA LYS A 193 13.24 14.89 -10.13
C LYS A 193 12.06 15.64 -9.50
N CYS A 194 10.95 14.94 -9.33
CA CYS A 194 9.76 15.39 -8.62
C CYS A 194 9.73 14.79 -7.21
N PHE A 195 9.63 15.64 -6.19
CA PHE A 195 9.51 15.29 -4.77
C PHE A 195 8.98 16.49 -3.98
N TYR A 196 8.78 16.39 -2.66
CA TYR A 196 8.08 17.43 -1.88
C TYR A 196 8.62 18.86 -2.08
N SER A 197 9.94 19.06 -2.21
CA SER A 197 10.53 20.39 -2.43
C SER A 197 10.42 20.89 -3.88
N TYR A 198 10.24 19.98 -4.85
CA TYR A 198 10.05 20.29 -6.27
C TYR A 198 8.83 19.52 -6.79
N PRO A 199 7.61 19.94 -6.39
CA PRO A 199 6.42 19.12 -6.53
C PRO A 199 5.80 19.13 -7.93
N LEU A 200 6.37 19.88 -8.87
CA LEU A 200 5.92 20.00 -10.25
C LEU A 200 7.12 19.98 -11.20
N THR A 201 7.13 19.06 -12.16
CA THR A 201 8.12 19.02 -13.24
C THR A 201 7.67 19.81 -14.46
N ASN A 202 8.60 20.20 -15.33
CA ASN A 202 8.31 20.83 -16.62
C ASN A 202 7.50 19.92 -17.55
N SER A 203 7.65 18.59 -17.43
CA SER A 203 6.82 17.60 -18.12
C SER A 203 5.37 17.53 -17.61
N GLY A 204 5.05 18.23 -16.52
CA GLY A 204 3.71 18.24 -15.92
C GLY A 204 3.46 17.07 -14.97
N GLY A 205 4.52 16.43 -14.47
CA GLY A 205 4.44 15.49 -13.35
C GLY A 205 4.26 16.25 -12.04
N LYS A 206 3.34 15.79 -11.20
CA LYS A 206 3.01 16.43 -9.94
C LYS A 206 3.01 15.40 -8.81
N ILE A 207 3.59 15.76 -7.67
CA ILE A 207 3.49 14.97 -6.43
C ILE A 207 2.48 15.60 -5.46
N SER A 208 1.92 14.76 -4.59
CA SER A 208 1.11 15.18 -3.44
C SER A 208 1.90 16.09 -2.51
N SER A 209 1.18 16.83 -1.65
CA SER A 209 1.82 17.42 -0.49
C SER A 209 2.34 16.33 0.46
N ASP A 210 3.39 16.68 1.20
CA ASP A 210 4.11 15.82 2.12
C ASP A 210 3.25 15.41 3.34
N PHE A 211 3.31 14.12 3.70
CA PHE A 211 2.65 13.51 4.86
C PHE A 211 3.68 13.19 5.95
N THR A 212 3.91 14.15 6.86
CA THR A 212 4.93 14.00 7.92
C THR A 212 4.44 13.34 9.22
N GLY A 213 3.12 13.22 9.42
CA GLY A 213 2.53 12.91 10.73
C GLY A 213 1.58 11.71 10.79
N GLY A 214 1.56 10.86 9.75
CA GLY A 214 0.62 9.74 9.69
C GLY A 214 1.02 8.65 8.72
N TYR A 215 0.05 7.80 8.38
CA TYR A 215 0.17 6.88 7.26
C TYR A 215 0.08 7.68 5.95
N GLY A 216 0.86 7.29 4.94
CA GLY A 216 0.70 7.80 3.59
C GLY A 216 -0.74 7.61 3.05
N PRO A 217 -1.03 8.02 1.81
CA PRO A 217 -0.10 7.81 0.70
C PRO A 217 0.65 9.07 0.26
N GLU A 218 1.80 8.85 -0.35
CA GLU A 218 2.33 9.82 -1.31
C GLU A 218 2.00 9.41 -2.74
N VAL A 219 1.61 10.39 -3.56
CA VAL A 219 1.08 10.16 -4.90
C VAL A 219 1.75 11.06 -5.92
N PHE A 220 2.38 10.45 -6.93
CA PHE A 220 2.80 11.13 -8.15
C PHE A 220 1.82 10.87 -9.28
N MET A 221 1.51 11.89 -10.08
CA MET A 221 0.66 11.77 -11.27
C MET A 221 1.18 12.63 -12.42
N ILE A 222 1.04 12.13 -13.64
CA ILE A 222 1.27 12.89 -14.87
C ILE A 222 0.20 12.57 -15.92
N LYS A 223 -0.56 13.59 -16.33
CA LYS A 223 -1.71 13.41 -17.23
C LYS A 223 -1.29 13.01 -18.64
N LYS A 224 -0.23 13.63 -19.17
CA LYS A 224 0.36 13.35 -20.48
C LYS A 224 1.83 13.04 -20.28
N ALA A 225 2.16 11.76 -20.14
CA ALA A 225 3.51 11.34 -19.81
C ALA A 225 4.42 11.44 -21.03
N THR A 226 5.59 12.04 -20.87
CA THR A 226 6.68 11.96 -21.85
C THR A 226 7.13 10.52 -22.01
N ARG A 227 7.43 10.12 -23.25
CA ARG A 227 7.95 8.78 -23.55
C ARG A 227 9.34 8.60 -22.91
N GLY A 228 9.56 7.46 -22.28
CA GLY A 228 10.84 7.11 -21.68
C GLY A 228 10.69 6.40 -20.34
N THR A 229 11.78 6.38 -19.58
CA THR A 229 11.84 5.69 -18.28
C THR A 229 11.65 6.68 -17.15
N TYR A 230 10.69 6.38 -16.27
CA TYR A 230 10.51 7.05 -14.99
C TYR A 230 11.21 6.21 -13.92
N LYS A 231 12.09 6.84 -13.13
CA LYS A 231 12.71 6.21 -11.96
C LYS A 231 11.86 6.50 -10.73
N VAL A 232 11.48 5.47 -9.99
CA VAL A 232 10.70 5.58 -8.76
C VAL A 232 11.59 5.19 -7.59
N GLN A 233 11.71 6.09 -6.61
CA GLN A 233 12.52 5.89 -5.41
C GLN A 233 11.69 6.32 -4.19
N VAL A 234 12.06 5.83 -3.02
CA VAL A 234 11.57 6.35 -1.74
C VAL A 234 12.77 6.87 -0.96
N ASN A 235 12.66 8.05 -0.38
CA ASN A 235 13.61 8.55 0.59
C ASN A 235 13.06 8.30 1.99
N TYR A 236 13.75 7.47 2.76
CA TYR A 236 13.29 7.02 4.06
C TYR A 236 14.06 7.69 5.18
N TYR A 237 13.43 8.61 5.91
CA TYR A 237 14.07 9.33 7.02
C TYR A 237 14.13 8.53 8.33
N GLY A 238 13.51 7.36 8.37
CA GLY A 238 13.46 6.46 9.52
C GLY A 238 12.08 6.41 10.18
N SER A 239 11.92 5.49 11.13
CA SER A 239 10.75 5.43 12.00
C SER A 239 11.20 5.36 13.45
N SER A 240 10.52 6.10 14.33
CA SER A 240 10.75 6.05 15.78
C SER A 240 10.42 4.67 16.40
N ASN A 241 9.73 3.79 15.67
CA ASN A 241 9.20 2.51 16.14
C ASN A 241 9.87 1.25 15.56
N GLN A 242 10.99 1.37 14.82
CA GLN A 242 11.66 0.23 14.17
C GLN A 242 12.05 -0.91 15.15
N GLY A 243 12.27 -0.60 16.43
CA GLY A 243 12.68 -1.57 17.44
C GLY A 243 11.60 -2.56 17.89
N LEU A 244 10.31 -2.21 17.82
CA LEU A 244 9.23 -3.04 18.38
C LEU A 244 8.55 -3.94 17.34
N TYR A 245 8.42 -3.45 16.10
CA TYR A 245 7.63 -4.11 15.05
C TYR A 245 8.47 -4.66 13.89
N GLY A 246 9.78 -4.39 13.91
CA GLY A 246 10.69 -4.71 12.81
C GLY A 246 10.75 -3.59 11.76
N PRO A 247 11.41 -3.86 10.63
CA PRO A 247 11.61 -2.87 9.58
C PRO A 247 10.29 -2.49 8.91
N THR A 248 10.18 -1.23 8.51
CA THR A 248 9.00 -0.70 7.83
C THR A 248 8.90 -1.26 6.42
N THR A 249 7.72 -1.68 6.01
CA THR A 249 7.44 -2.12 4.64
C THR A 249 6.82 -0.98 3.86
N VAL A 250 7.41 -0.64 2.71
CA VAL A 250 6.81 0.23 1.71
C VAL A 250 6.22 -0.60 0.58
N GLN A 251 5.01 -0.24 0.17
CA GLN A 251 4.33 -0.79 -0.99
C GLN A 251 4.13 0.31 -2.03
N ALA A 252 4.76 0.15 -3.19
CA ALA A 252 4.63 1.04 -4.32
C ALA A 252 3.70 0.43 -5.38
N GLU A 253 2.62 1.13 -5.70
CA GLU A 253 1.72 0.82 -6.79
C GLU A 253 1.99 1.75 -7.97
N ILE A 254 2.51 1.19 -9.06
CA ILE A 254 2.87 1.91 -10.27
C ILE A 254 1.86 1.58 -11.36
N TYR A 255 1.15 2.60 -11.82
CA TYR A 255 0.12 2.50 -12.84
C TYR A 255 0.54 3.16 -14.14
N THR A 256 0.20 2.53 -15.27
CA THR A 256 0.13 3.20 -16.57
C THR A 256 -1.31 3.23 -17.06
N ASN A 257 -1.68 4.28 -17.79
CA ASN A 257 -3.03 4.47 -18.32
C ASN A 257 -4.11 4.38 -17.22
N TRP A 258 -3.86 4.99 -16.07
CA TRP A 258 -4.76 4.94 -14.93
C TRP A 258 -6.14 5.52 -15.29
N GLY A 259 -7.20 4.78 -14.94
CA GLY A 259 -8.59 5.12 -15.29
C GLY A 259 -8.98 4.85 -16.74
N LYS A 260 -8.15 4.15 -17.52
CA LYS A 260 -8.44 3.77 -18.92
C LYS A 260 -8.56 2.25 -19.07
N PHE A 261 -9.15 1.80 -20.18
CA PHE A 261 -9.38 0.36 -20.46
C PHE A 261 -8.08 -0.46 -20.56
N ASN A 262 -6.97 0.16 -20.96
CA ASN A 262 -5.66 -0.46 -21.08
C ASN A 262 -4.75 -0.13 -19.88
N GLN A 263 -5.34 0.14 -18.71
CA GLN A 263 -4.60 0.35 -17.47
C GLN A 263 -3.74 -0.87 -17.15
N THR A 264 -2.50 -0.63 -16.72
CA THR A 264 -1.67 -1.66 -16.09
C THR A 264 -1.30 -1.23 -14.67
N LYS A 265 -1.06 -2.20 -13.79
CA LYS A 265 -0.64 -2.00 -12.40
C LYS A 265 0.55 -2.93 -12.13
N LYS A 266 1.61 -2.38 -11.56
CA LYS A 266 2.74 -3.12 -10.98
C LYS A 266 2.80 -2.78 -9.50
N VAL A 267 2.86 -3.79 -8.65
CA VAL A 267 3.05 -3.62 -7.20
C VAL A 267 4.46 -4.04 -6.85
N ILE A 268 5.15 -3.23 -6.06
CA ILE A 268 6.48 -3.52 -5.55
C ILE A 268 6.42 -3.34 -4.04
N THR A 269 6.86 -4.36 -3.31
CA THR A 269 6.88 -4.35 -1.85
C THR A 269 8.32 -4.53 -1.40
N LEU A 270 8.82 -3.58 -0.62
CA LEU A 270 10.18 -3.59 -0.10
C LEU A 270 10.16 -3.33 1.41
N ARG A 271 10.97 -4.10 2.13
CA ARG A 271 11.30 -3.79 3.52
C ARG A 271 12.45 -2.81 3.53
N LEU A 272 12.33 -1.77 4.34
CA LEU A 272 13.33 -0.74 4.54
C LEU A 272 14.10 -1.07 5.82
N ASP A 273 15.31 -1.60 5.64
CA ASP A 273 16.22 -1.93 6.73
C ASP A 273 17.25 -0.77 6.86
N GLY A 274 17.04 0.21 7.75
CA GLY A 274 17.98 1.32 7.95
C GLY A 274 17.36 2.66 8.34
N THR A 275 18.18 3.72 8.38
CA THR A 275 17.76 5.12 8.59
C THR A 275 18.42 6.02 7.54
N SER A 276 17.66 6.93 6.93
CA SER A 276 18.16 7.94 5.98
C SER A 276 18.78 7.35 4.71
N GLU A 277 18.03 6.50 4.01
CA GLU A 277 18.44 5.91 2.74
C GLU A 277 17.44 6.19 1.61
N VAL A 278 17.97 6.48 0.43
CA VAL A 278 17.20 6.52 -0.81
C VAL A 278 17.17 5.12 -1.39
N VAL A 279 16.00 4.51 -1.41
CA VAL A 279 15.80 3.14 -1.89
C VAL A 279 15.16 3.17 -3.27
N ASP A 280 15.78 2.45 -4.21
CA ASP A 280 15.25 2.27 -5.57
C ASP A 280 14.06 1.30 -5.54
N LEU A 281 12.85 1.85 -5.67
CA LEU A 281 11.62 1.05 -5.77
C LEU A 281 11.51 0.40 -7.15
N GLY A 282 12.01 1.06 -8.19
CA GLY A 282 12.13 0.48 -9.53
C GLY A 282 11.98 1.49 -10.65
N THR A 283 11.74 0.99 -11.86
CA THR A 283 11.54 1.82 -13.05
C THR A 283 10.25 1.48 -13.77
N LEU A 284 9.70 2.49 -14.44
CA LEU A 284 8.54 2.38 -15.31
C LEU A 284 8.91 2.90 -16.70
N ALA A 285 8.87 2.04 -17.71
CA ALA A 285 8.98 2.45 -19.11
C ALA A 285 7.59 2.84 -19.64
N PHE A 286 7.43 4.10 -20.05
CA PHE A 286 6.23 4.58 -20.73
C PHE A 286 6.51 4.74 -22.23
N ALA A 287 5.89 3.88 -23.03
CA ALA A 287 6.01 3.85 -24.49
C ALA A 287 4.62 4.05 -25.08
N LYS A 288 4.16 5.30 -25.13
CA LYS A 288 3.01 5.65 -25.98
C LYS A 288 3.44 5.64 -27.44
#